data_AF-A0A452HY16-F1
#
_entry.id   AF-A0A452HY16-F1
#
_cell.length_a   1.000
_cell.length_b   1.000
_cell.length_c   1.000
_cell.angle_alpha   90.00
_cell.angle_beta   90.00
_cell.angle_gamma   90.00
#
_symmetry.space_group_name_H-M   'P 1'
#
loop_
_entity.id
_entity.type
_entity.pdbx_description
1 polymer ?
#
loop_
_entity_poly.entity_id
_entity_poly.type
_entity_poly.pdbx_seq_one_letter_code
_entity_poly.pdbx_strand_id
1 'polypeptide(L)'
;MDLSPLSGDWLKPLHELTKEESEEPLHPNSEQIRAFKALKESLIRAPALGLPNYSKPFDLYVHEVKGVASGVLTQSFGNAPRPGHPGCLRNLAAAALLVEKSQEIVLGHPLTVQLPMQGKAC
;
A
#
# COMPACT_ATOMS: atom_id res chain seq x y z
N MET A 1 -6.20 5.81 -13.84
CA MET A 1 -5.00 5.07 -13.41
C MET A 1 -5.51 3.97 -12.52
N ASP A 2 -5.52 2.74 -13.04
CA ASP A 2 -6.06 1.58 -12.35
C ASP A 2 -5.09 1.20 -11.21
N LEU A 3 -5.48 1.49 -9.96
CA LEU A 3 -4.67 1.29 -8.75
C LEU A 3 -4.66 -0.18 -8.27
N SER A 4 -5.06 -1.13 -9.12
CA SER A 4 -5.20 -2.54 -8.76
C SER A 4 -3.94 -3.29 -8.33
N PRO A 5 -2.68 -2.93 -8.70
CA PRO A 5 -1.53 -3.77 -8.33
C PRO A 5 -0.96 -3.51 -6.93
N LEU A 6 -1.49 -2.56 -6.15
CA LEU A 6 -0.94 -2.26 -4.81
C LEU A 6 -1.44 -3.18 -3.68
N SER A 7 -2.26 -4.19 -3.98
CA SER A 7 -2.59 -5.23 -2.99
C SER A 7 -1.44 -6.24 -2.93
N GLY A 8 -0.85 -6.45 -1.76
CA GLY A 8 0.26 -7.41 -1.56
C GLY A 8 -0.10 -8.89 -1.81
N ASP A 9 -1.34 -9.18 -2.21
CA ASP A 9 -1.85 -10.52 -2.49
C ASP A 9 -1.08 -11.26 -3.59
N TRP A 10 -0.60 -10.56 -4.62
CA TRP A 10 0.12 -11.20 -5.73
C TRP A 10 1.59 -11.50 -5.41
N LEU A 11 2.08 -11.04 -4.26
CA LEU A 11 3.43 -11.37 -3.74
C LEU A 11 3.43 -12.65 -2.89
N LYS A 12 2.26 -13.18 -2.52
CA LYS A 12 2.12 -14.41 -1.73
C LYS A 12 2.95 -15.58 -2.29
N PRO A 13 2.94 -15.87 -3.60
CA PRO A 13 3.74 -16.96 -4.15
C PRO A 13 5.25 -16.78 -3.94
N LEU A 14 5.72 -15.52 -3.89
CA LEU A 14 7.14 -15.20 -3.66
C LEU A 14 7.51 -15.27 -2.18
N HIS A 15 6.60 -14.87 -1.29
CA HIS A 15 6.82 -14.94 0.16
C HIS A 15 7.03 -16.39 0.64
N GLU A 16 6.31 -17.36 0.05
CA GLU A 16 6.49 -18.78 0.36
C GLU A 16 7.93 -19.26 0.08
N LEU A 17 8.59 -18.72 -0.95
CA LEU A 17 9.99 -19.06 -1.28
C LEU A 17 11.01 -18.47 -0.29
N THR A 18 10.60 -17.53 0.56
CA THR A 18 11.48 -16.89 1.57
C THR A 18 11.35 -17.56 2.94
N LYS A 19 10.46 -18.55 3.09
CA LYS A 19 10.34 -19.32 4.34
C LYS A 19 11.54 -20.27 4.50
N GLU A 20 12.00 -20.45 5.75
CA GLU A 20 13.12 -21.35 6.10
C GLU A 20 12.92 -22.80 5.65
N GLU A 21 11.68 -23.24 5.44
CA GLU A 21 11.34 -24.57 4.91
C GLU A 21 11.59 -24.75 3.41
N SER A 22 11.98 -23.69 2.69
CA SER A 22 12.29 -23.80 1.27
C SER A 22 13.62 -24.51 1.05
N GLU A 23 13.58 -25.61 0.31
CA GLU A 23 14.79 -26.33 -0.08
C GLU A 23 15.66 -25.51 -1.04
N GLU A 24 16.95 -25.38 -0.72
CA GLU A 24 17.96 -24.81 -1.62
C GLU A 24 18.61 -25.93 -2.45
N PRO A 25 18.75 -25.79 -3.79
CA PRO A 25 18.46 -24.60 -4.61
C PRO A 25 16.96 -24.37 -4.84
N LEU A 26 16.54 -23.11 -4.87
CA LEU A 26 15.15 -22.75 -5.15
C LEU A 26 14.73 -23.24 -6.55
N HIS A 27 13.63 -23.99 -6.61
CA HIS A 27 13.00 -24.44 -7.85
C HIS A 27 11.65 -23.74 -8.06
N PRO A 28 11.65 -22.49 -8.55
CA PRO A 28 10.43 -21.71 -8.68
C PRO A 28 9.51 -22.28 -9.76
N ASN A 29 8.21 -22.37 -9.45
CA ASN A 29 7.19 -22.80 -10.39
C ASN A 29 6.76 -21.65 -11.34
N SER A 30 5.89 -21.97 -12.31
CA SER A 30 5.43 -20.99 -13.31
C SER A 30 4.70 -19.78 -12.70
N GLU A 31 3.99 -19.96 -11.59
CA GLU A 31 3.26 -18.89 -10.91
C GLU A 31 4.24 -17.93 -10.21
N GLN A 32 5.25 -18.46 -9.55
CA GLN A 32 6.31 -17.68 -8.89
C GLN A 32 7.14 -16.88 -9.91
N ILE A 33 7.48 -17.49 -11.05
CA ILE A 33 8.17 -16.78 -12.14
C ILE A 33 7.30 -15.64 -12.69
N ARG A 34 5.99 -15.87 -12.84
CA ARG A 34 5.05 -14.84 -13.30
C ARG A 34 4.94 -13.69 -12.28
N ALA A 35 4.81 -14.00 -11.00
CA ALA A 35 4.77 -13.00 -9.93
C ALA A 35 6.07 -12.18 -9.91
N PHE A 36 7.22 -12.83 -10.04
CA PHE A 36 8.51 -12.14 -10.10
C PHE A 36 8.62 -11.19 -11.30
N LYS A 37 8.16 -11.62 -12.48
CA LYS A 37 8.14 -10.77 -13.67
C LYS A 37 7.22 -9.56 -13.50
N ALA A 38 6.02 -9.78 -12.96
CA ALA A 38 5.08 -8.70 -12.66
C ALA A 38 5.67 -7.69 -11.65
N LEU A 39 6.41 -8.16 -10.66
CA LEU A 39 7.13 -7.29 -9.72
C LEU A 39 8.16 -6.44 -10.41
N LYS A 40 8.99 -7.04 -11.26
CA LYS A 40 10.00 -6.31 -12.03
C LYS A 40 9.37 -5.22 -12.89
N GLU A 41 8.29 -5.54 -13.60
CA GLU A 41 7.58 -4.57 -14.44
C GLU A 41 6.95 -3.45 -13.63
N SER A 42 6.35 -3.76 -12.47
CA SER A 42 5.78 -2.77 -11.56
C SER A 42 6.85 -1.83 -11.00
N LEU A 43 8.03 -2.34 -10.64
CA LEU A 43 9.14 -1.52 -10.15
C LEU A 43 9.68 -0.58 -11.23
N ILE A 44 9.77 -1.06 -12.48
CA ILE A 44 10.21 -0.23 -13.61
C ILE A 44 9.19 0.88 -13.91
N ARG A 45 7.90 0.60 -13.73
CA ARG A 45 6.81 1.55 -14.00
C ARG A 45 6.51 2.47 -12.82
N ALA A 46 7.09 2.22 -11.65
CA ALA A 46 6.81 2.98 -10.45
C ALA A 46 7.14 4.47 -10.68
N PRO A 47 6.22 5.40 -10.35
CA PRO A 47 6.49 6.82 -10.50
C PRO A 47 7.59 7.25 -9.51
N ALA A 48 8.38 8.25 -9.89
CA ALA A 48 9.34 8.86 -8.99
C ALA A 48 8.60 9.48 -7.78
N LEU A 49 9.02 9.09 -6.58
CA LEU A 49 8.51 9.67 -5.34
C LEU A 49 9.22 11.00 -5.07
N GLY A 50 8.44 12.03 -4.72
CA GLY A 50 8.98 13.33 -4.33
C GLY A 50 9.57 13.31 -2.92
N LEU A 51 10.54 14.19 -2.66
CA LEU A 51 11.05 14.39 -1.30
C LEU A 51 9.95 14.99 -0.40
N PRO A 52 9.83 14.53 0.86
CA PRO A 52 8.87 15.07 1.80
C PRO A 52 9.17 16.54 2.10
N ASN A 53 8.14 17.37 2.04
CA ASN A 53 8.18 18.77 2.43
C ASN A 53 7.47 18.94 3.77
N TYR A 54 8.23 19.04 4.86
CA TYR A 54 7.70 19.14 6.22
C TYR A 54 6.96 20.44 6.53
N SER A 55 7.06 21.46 5.67
CA SER A 55 6.26 22.69 5.80
C SER A 55 4.80 22.49 5.34
N LYS A 56 4.46 21.33 4.77
CA LYS A 56 3.12 20.98 4.29
C LYS A 56 2.54 19.80 5.06
N PRO A 57 1.21 19.75 5.26
CA PRO A 57 0.56 18.60 5.85
C PRO A 57 0.67 17.37 4.94
N PHE A 58 0.65 16.20 5.57
CA PHE A 58 0.59 14.92 4.88
C PHE A 58 -0.86 14.42 4.82
N ASP A 59 -1.21 13.76 3.72
CA ASP A 59 -2.47 13.05 3.54
C ASP A 59 -2.17 11.56 3.31
N LEU A 60 -2.71 10.69 4.17
CA LEU A 60 -2.58 9.24 4.05
C LEU A 60 -3.91 8.64 3.58
N TYR A 61 -3.92 8.10 2.37
CA TYR A 61 -5.06 7.35 1.83
C TYR A 61 -4.89 5.88 2.18
N VAL A 62 -5.88 5.30 2.84
CA VAL A 62 -5.84 3.92 3.33
C VAL A 62 -6.88 3.09 2.59
N HIS A 63 -6.57 1.84 2.28
CA HIS A 63 -7.50 0.90 1.69
C HIS A 63 -7.20 -0.52 2.17
N GLU A 64 -8.22 -1.26 2.57
CA GLU A 64 -8.11 -2.67 2.94
C GLU A 64 -8.77 -3.54 1.87
N VAL A 65 -8.04 -4.53 1.36
CA VAL A 65 -8.58 -5.55 0.45
C VAL A 65 -8.16 -6.92 0.94
N LYS A 66 -9.15 -7.79 1.21
CA LYS A 66 -8.95 -9.21 1.54
C LYS A 66 -7.96 -9.47 2.70
N GLY A 67 -7.96 -8.59 3.69
CA GLY A 67 -7.08 -8.62 4.86
C GLY A 67 -5.72 -7.95 4.65
N VAL A 68 -5.46 -7.37 3.47
CA VAL A 68 -4.23 -6.63 3.19
C VAL A 68 -4.50 -5.13 3.28
N ALA A 69 -3.80 -4.48 4.22
CA ALA A 69 -3.79 -3.03 4.36
C ALA A 69 -2.79 -2.42 3.36
N SER A 70 -3.29 -1.57 2.47
CA SER A 70 -2.49 -0.77 1.54
C SER A 70 -2.77 0.70 1.77
N GLY A 71 -1.77 1.55 1.60
CA GLY A 71 -1.98 2.99 1.67
C GLY A 71 -0.95 3.78 0.89
N VAL A 72 -1.31 5.02 0.57
CA VAL A 72 -0.44 5.97 -0.13
C VAL A 72 -0.36 7.25 0.69
N LEU A 73 0.87 7.60 1.09
CA LEU A 73 1.18 8.88 1.72
C LEU A 73 1.44 9.91 0.62
N THR A 74 0.77 11.06 0.71
CA THR A 74 0.85 12.14 -0.27
C THR A 74 1.01 13.48 0.43
N GLN A 75 1.48 14.48 -0.31
CA GLN A 75 1.50 15.87 0.10
C GLN A 75 0.99 16.74 -1.04
N SER A 76 0.25 17.79 -0.72
CA SER A 76 -0.37 18.65 -1.73
C SER A 76 0.67 19.41 -2.55
N PHE A 77 0.72 19.10 -3.86
CA PHE A 77 1.46 19.82 -4.88
C PHE A 77 0.45 20.40 -5.89
N GLY A 78 -0.12 21.57 -5.57
CA GLY A 78 -1.22 22.19 -6.32
C GLY A 78 -2.61 21.61 -5.99
N ASN A 79 -3.64 22.05 -6.73
CA ASN A 79 -5.03 21.60 -6.54
C ASN A 79 -5.24 20.22 -7.19
N ALA A 80 -5.26 19.16 -6.39
CA ALA A 80 -5.72 17.83 -6.79
C ALA A 80 -6.81 17.32 -5.82
N PRO A 81 -7.83 16.61 -6.33
CA PRO A 81 -9.10 16.43 -5.65
C PRO A 81 -9.05 15.36 -4.54
N ARG A 82 -9.95 15.53 -3.57
CA ARG A 82 -10.14 14.66 -2.40
C ARG A 82 -11.20 13.59 -2.71
N PRO A 83 -10.91 12.29 -2.61
CA PRO A 83 -11.95 11.28 -2.51
C PRO A 83 -12.35 11.05 -1.04
N GLY A 84 -13.62 11.29 -0.71
CA GLY A 84 -14.24 10.93 0.58
C GLY A 84 -15.22 9.74 0.46
N HIS A 85 -15.82 9.36 1.62
CA HIS A 85 -16.97 8.46 1.91
C HIS A 85 -16.72 7.13 2.71
N PRO A 86 -17.71 6.58 3.50
CA PRO A 86 -17.60 6.06 4.90
C PRO A 86 -17.97 4.55 5.19
N GLY A 87 -17.52 3.97 6.34
CA GLY A 87 -17.65 2.57 6.90
C GLY A 87 -16.47 1.53 6.75
N CYS A 88 -15.67 1.12 7.75
CA CYS A 88 -15.78 -0.02 8.67
C CYS A 88 -14.54 -0.11 9.61
N LEU A 89 -14.60 -0.89 10.71
CA LEU A 89 -13.50 -1.09 11.69
C LEU A 89 -12.19 -1.66 11.07
N ARG A 90 -12.26 -2.39 9.96
CA ARG A 90 -11.05 -2.94 9.29
C ARG A 90 -10.25 -1.85 8.59
N ASN A 91 -10.92 -0.89 7.96
CA ASN A 91 -10.26 0.29 7.44
C ASN A 91 -9.64 1.11 8.57
N LEU A 92 -10.27 1.16 9.75
CA LEU A 92 -9.68 1.78 10.93
C LEU A 92 -8.44 1.01 11.44
N ALA A 93 -8.48 -0.33 11.46
CA ALA A 93 -7.33 -1.15 11.81
C ALA A 93 -6.18 -1.00 10.79
N ALA A 94 -6.50 -1.01 9.50
CA ALA A 94 -5.55 -0.73 8.42
C ALA A 94 -4.97 0.69 8.56
N ALA A 95 -5.78 1.67 8.93
CA ALA A 95 -5.33 3.03 9.18
C ALA A 95 -4.37 3.11 10.35
N ALA A 96 -4.70 2.47 11.48
CA ALA A 96 -3.83 2.43 12.65
C ALA A 96 -2.47 1.84 12.29
N LEU A 97 -2.46 0.70 11.58
CA LEU A 97 -1.22 0.07 11.12
C LEU A 97 -0.41 0.98 10.18
N LEU A 98 -1.07 1.62 9.22
CA LEU A 98 -0.40 2.47 8.24
C LEU A 98 0.08 3.79 8.84
N VAL A 99 -0.60 4.33 9.86
CA VAL A 99 -0.14 5.50 10.62
C VAL A 99 1.14 5.18 11.37
N GLU A 100 1.21 4.04 12.03
CA GLU A 100 2.43 3.57 12.71
C GLU A 100 3.59 3.46 11.72
N LYS A 101 3.35 2.85 10.55
CA LYS A 101 4.36 2.75 9.48
C LYS A 101 4.76 4.10 8.86
N SER A 102 3.85 5.06 8.84
CA SER A 102 4.11 6.39 8.27
C SER A 102 4.81 7.33 9.25
N GLN A 103 4.88 6.99 10.55
CA GLN A 103 5.46 7.85 11.58
C GLN A 103 6.91 8.23 11.28
N GLU A 104 7.71 7.30 10.76
CA GLU A 104 9.12 7.53 10.41
C GLU A 104 9.30 8.54 9.28
N ILE A 105 8.29 8.67 8.40
CA ILE A 105 8.31 9.60 7.27
C ILE A 105 7.68 10.95 7.65
N VAL A 106 6.63 10.93 8.47
CA VAL A 106 5.88 12.13 8.87
C VAL A 106 6.60 12.92 9.97
N LEU A 107 7.39 12.26 10.83
CA LEU A 107 8.21 12.88 11.88
C LEU A 107 7.42 13.83 12.80
N GLY A 108 6.19 13.45 13.16
CA GLY A 108 5.33 14.23 14.07
C GLY A 108 4.64 15.46 13.45
N HIS A 109 4.75 15.65 12.13
CA HIS A 109 4.05 16.72 11.43
C HIS A 109 2.55 16.38 11.25
N PRO A 110 1.69 17.40 10.98
CA PRO A 110 0.27 17.18 10.79
C PRO A 110 -0.02 16.14 9.68
N LEU A 111 -0.75 15.09 10.06
CA LEU A 111 -1.16 14.00 9.20
C LEU A 111 -2.69 13.90 9.17
N THR A 112 -3.27 13.96 7.98
CA THR A 112 -4.70 13.72 7.75
C THR A 112 -4.88 12.32 7.17
N VAL A 113 -5.66 11.48 7.83
CA VAL A 113 -5.96 10.12 7.35
C VAL A 113 -7.28 10.12 6.60
N GLN A 114 -7.28 9.62 5.36
CA GLN A 114 -8.44 9.52 4.48
C GLN A 114 -8.82 8.05 4.30
N LEU A 115 -10.07 7.72 4.65
CA LEU A 115 -10.61 6.37 4.56
C LEU A 115 -11.76 6.34 3.53
N PRO A 116 -11.55 5.75 2.35
CA PRO A 116 -12.60 5.41 1.40
C PRO A 116 -13.25 4.09 1.79
N MET A 117 -14.56 4.04 1.81
CA MET A 117 -15.30 2.93 2.40
C MET A 117 -16.43 2.51 1.46
N GLN A 118 -16.55 1.20 1.24
CA GLN A 118 -17.39 0.62 0.19
C GLN A 118 -18.75 0.16 0.73
N GLY A 119 -19.80 0.48 -0.02
CA GLY A 119 -21.18 0.06 0.24
C GLY A 119 -21.36 -1.45 0.08
N LYS A 120 -21.39 -2.15 1.21
CA LYS A 120 -22.47 -3.03 1.68
C LYS A 120 -22.39 -2.98 3.20
N ALA A 121 -23.55 -2.97 3.86
CA ALA A 121 -23.68 -2.83 5.30
C ALA A 121 -22.64 -3.66 6.07
N CYS A 122 -22.11 -3.08 7.16
CA CYS A 122 -21.50 -3.86 8.23
C CYS A 122 -22.42 -5.00 8.67
#